data_AF-A0A7H1KNJ7-F1
#
_entry.id   AF-A0A7H1KNJ7-F1
#
_cell.length_a   1.000
_cell.length_b   1.000
_cell.length_c   1.000
_cell.angle_alpha   90.00
_cell.angle_beta   90.00
_cell.angle_gamma   90.00
#
_symmetry.space_group_name_H-M   'P 1'
#
loop_
_entity.id
_entity.type
_entity.pdbx_description
1 polymer ?
#
loop_
_entity_poly.entity_id
_entity_poly.type
_entity_poly.pdbx_seq_one_letter_code
_entity_poly.pdbx_strand_id
1 'polypeptide(L)'
;MKCELIDDLIRYLSGEVVDFSGCEVDLSSLTDFEREVLCETRKIEYGSVVTYSELAARLGKPNAARAVGNALSKNPLPIVIPCHRVVSKGGIGGYAFGVEAKRRLLKLENQNPGGAAATAAAHSAPPVATSSGQSARDTPFQVSVSPSSSRNDRARQRQNR
;
A
#
# COMPACT_ATOMS: atom_id res chain seq x y z
N MET A 1 -2.69 -17.59 -24.69
CA MET A 1 -3.89 -17.67 -23.83
C MET A 1 -4.76 -16.46 -24.19
N LYS A 2 -5.99 -16.64 -24.68
CA LYS A 2 -6.86 -15.49 -24.97
C LYS A 2 -7.38 -14.95 -23.64
N CYS A 3 -6.97 -13.74 -23.28
CA CYS A 3 -7.45 -12.99 -22.11
C CYS A 3 -8.83 -12.47 -22.50
N GLU A 4 -9.91 -13.05 -21.97
CA GLU A 4 -11.25 -12.42 -22.03
C GLU A 4 -11.26 -11.33 -20.96
N LEU A 5 -10.54 -10.24 -21.25
CA LEU A 5 -10.15 -9.21 -20.29
C LEU A 5 -11.32 -8.66 -19.46
N ILE A 6 -12.51 -8.58 -20.06
CA ILE A 6 -13.72 -8.11 -19.39
C ILE A 6 -14.13 -9.08 -18.28
N ASP A 7 -14.16 -10.38 -18.56
CA ASP A 7 -14.57 -11.41 -17.60
C ASP A 7 -13.53 -11.57 -16.49
N ASP A 8 -12.25 -11.54 -16.84
CA ASP A 8 -11.14 -11.54 -15.88
C ASP A 8 -11.20 -10.32 -14.96
N LEU A 9 -11.56 -9.15 -15.49
CA LEU A 9 -11.74 -7.93 -14.70
C LEU A 9 -12.96 -8.02 -13.78
N ILE A 10 -14.08 -8.58 -14.24
CA ILE A 10 -15.27 -8.81 -13.41
C ILE A 10 -14.95 -9.76 -12.25
N ARG A 11 -14.24 -10.86 -12.52
CA ARG A 11 -13.79 -11.82 -11.49
C ARG A 11 -12.85 -11.16 -10.49
N TYR A 12 -11.86 -10.41 -10.96
CA TYR A 12 -10.96 -9.65 -10.10
C TYR A 12 -11.71 -8.66 -9.21
N LEU A 13 -12.63 -7.86 -9.77
CA LEU A 13 -13.42 -6.88 -9.02
C LEU A 13 -14.42 -7.54 -8.05
N SER A 14 -14.73 -8.82 -8.25
CA SER A 14 -15.52 -9.65 -7.34
C SER A 14 -14.69 -10.26 -6.20
N GLY A 15 -13.36 -10.05 -6.19
CA GLY A 15 -12.45 -10.49 -5.14
C GLY A 15 -11.70 -11.80 -5.45
N GLU A 16 -11.81 -12.33 -6.66
CA GLU A 16 -11.02 -13.48 -7.08
C GLU A 16 -9.56 -13.07 -7.37
N VAL A 17 -8.64 -14.01 -7.17
CA VAL A 17 -7.25 -13.87 -7.61
C VAL A 17 -7.19 -14.21 -9.10
N VAL A 18 -6.83 -13.24 -9.91
CA VAL A 18 -6.74 -13.35 -11.36
C VAL A 18 -5.33 -12.96 -11.81
N ASP A 19 -4.73 -13.78 -12.68
CA ASP A 19 -3.42 -13.50 -13.26
C ASP A 19 -3.56 -12.75 -14.60
N PHE A 20 -3.11 -11.49 -14.63
CA PHE A 20 -3.08 -10.66 -15.83
C PHE A 20 -1.71 -10.66 -16.54
N SER A 21 -0.76 -11.50 -16.12
CA SER A 21 0.59 -11.56 -16.68
C SER A 21 0.59 -11.82 -18.20
N GLY A 22 -0.37 -12.61 -18.68
CA GLY A 22 -0.54 -12.96 -20.10
C GLY A 22 -1.24 -11.92 -20.97
N CYS A 23 -1.77 -10.82 -20.42
CA CYS A 23 -2.50 -9.83 -21.21
C CYS A 23 -1.51 -8.83 -21.86
N GLU A 24 -1.55 -8.72 -23.18
CA GLU A 24 -0.71 -7.80 -23.94
C GLU A 24 -1.19 -6.36 -23.74
N VAL A 25 -0.24 -5.45 -23.51
CA VAL A 25 -0.53 -4.02 -23.31
C VAL A 25 0.38 -3.24 -24.24
N ASP A 26 -0.22 -2.39 -25.08
CA ASP A 26 0.53 -1.48 -25.93
C ASP A 26 1.15 -0.37 -25.09
N LEU A 27 2.49 -0.36 -25.03
CA LEU A 27 3.28 0.65 -24.33
C LEU A 27 4.12 1.50 -25.30
N SER A 28 3.87 1.40 -26.61
CA SER A 28 4.69 2.03 -27.66
C SER A 28 4.74 3.56 -27.58
N SER A 29 3.71 4.19 -27.00
CA SER A 29 3.61 5.65 -26.82
C SER A 29 4.39 6.17 -25.60
N LEU A 30 4.93 5.29 -24.75
CA LEU A 30 5.64 5.66 -23.53
C LEU A 30 7.15 5.74 -23.76
N THR A 31 7.84 6.54 -22.96
CA THR A 31 9.31 6.59 -22.94
C THR A 31 9.92 5.31 -22.39
N ASP A 32 11.20 5.05 -22.66
CA ASP A 32 11.92 3.86 -22.18
C ASP A 32 11.82 3.70 -20.66
N PHE A 33 12.01 4.79 -19.91
CA PHE A 33 11.89 4.78 -18.45
C PHE A 33 10.47 4.47 -17.98
N GLU A 34 9.45 5.00 -18.65
CA GLU A 34 8.05 4.71 -18.31
C GLU A 34 7.72 3.24 -18.57
N ARG A 35 8.18 2.69 -19.70
CA ARG A 35 8.02 1.26 -20.01
C ARG A 35 8.72 0.38 -18.96
N GLU A 36 9.95 0.71 -18.59
CA GLU A 36 10.67 0.02 -17.51
C GLU A 36 9.88 0.02 -16.19
N VAL A 37 9.37 1.19 -15.78
CA VAL A 37 8.58 1.32 -14.55
C VAL A 37 7.33 0.47 -14.60
N LEU A 38 6.57 0.52 -15.70
CA LEU A 38 5.33 -0.26 -15.83
C LEU A 38 5.61 -1.76 -15.89
N CYS A 39 6.64 -2.19 -16.60
CA CYS A 39 7.06 -3.59 -16.65
C CYS A 39 7.50 -4.12 -15.27
N GLU A 40 8.25 -3.33 -14.50
CA GLU A 40 8.63 -3.72 -13.14
C GLU A 40 7.43 -3.73 -12.18
N THR A 41 6.47 -2.82 -12.38
CA THR A 41 5.22 -2.78 -11.61
C THR A 41 4.37 -4.04 -11.84
N ARG A 42 4.37 -4.61 -13.05
CA ARG A 42 3.64 -5.87 -13.35
C ARG A 42 4.14 -7.06 -12.54
N LYS A 43 5.35 -7.01 -12.00
CA LYS A 43 5.95 -8.09 -11.18
C LYS A 43 5.52 -8.02 -9.71
N ILE A 44 4.71 -7.05 -9.32
CA ILE A 44 4.22 -6.94 -7.95
C ILE A 44 3.06 -7.92 -7.78
N GLU A 45 3.24 -8.93 -6.95
CA GLU A 45 2.24 -9.97 -6.67
C GLU A 45 0.91 -9.41 -6.14
N TYR A 46 -0.17 -10.15 -6.38
CA TYR A 46 -1.49 -9.84 -5.81
C TYR A 46 -1.44 -9.77 -4.28
N GLY A 47 -2.08 -8.76 -3.68
CA GLY A 47 -2.11 -8.58 -2.22
C GLY A 47 -0.81 -8.06 -1.62
N SER A 48 0.23 -7.85 -2.44
CA SER A 48 1.49 -7.25 -2.01
C SER A 48 1.57 -5.79 -2.43
N VAL A 49 2.33 -5.01 -1.67
CA VAL A 49 2.62 -3.61 -1.98
C VAL A 49 4.11 -3.34 -1.94
N VAL A 50 4.53 -2.33 -2.69
CA VAL A 50 5.90 -1.80 -2.66
C VAL A 50 5.87 -0.29 -2.55
N THR A 51 6.92 0.32 -2.02
CA THR A 51 7.03 1.78 -2.02
C THR A 51 7.55 2.31 -3.35
N TYR A 52 7.26 3.58 -3.68
CA TYR A 52 7.87 4.23 -4.85
C TYR A 52 9.41 4.17 -4.82
N SER A 53 10.01 4.27 -3.62
CA SER A 53 11.46 4.18 -3.43
C SER A 53 11.99 2.77 -3.65
N GLU A 54 11.28 1.73 -3.19
CA GLU A 54 11.63 0.34 -3.47
C GLU A 54 11.55 0.03 -4.96
N LEU A 55 10.49 0.48 -5.63
CA LEU A 55 10.33 0.29 -7.07
C LEU A 55 11.45 1.01 -7.84
N ALA A 56 11.80 2.23 -7.43
CA ALA A 56 12.92 2.97 -8.00
C ALA A 56 14.27 2.25 -7.79
N ALA A 57 14.47 1.63 -6.62
CA ALA A 57 15.66 0.83 -6.33
C ALA A 57 15.75 -0.44 -7.18
N ARG A 58 14.64 -1.15 -7.43
CA ARG A 58 14.58 -2.32 -8.33
C ARG A 58 15.00 -1.98 -9.76
N LEU A 59 14.76 -0.74 -10.19
CA LEU A 59 15.14 -0.20 -11.50
C LEU A 59 16.59 0.32 -11.56
N GLY A 60 17.37 0.14 -10.49
CA GLY A 60 18.74 0.68 -10.38
C GLY A 60 18.80 2.20 -10.24
N LYS A 61 17.68 2.86 -9.92
CA LYS A 61 17.54 4.32 -9.87
C LYS A 61 16.99 4.77 -8.50
N PRO A 62 17.70 4.54 -7.37
CA PRO A 62 17.16 4.70 -6.01
C PRO A 62 16.63 6.11 -5.68
N ASN A 63 17.12 7.15 -6.37
CA ASN A 63 16.70 8.54 -6.17
C ASN A 63 15.51 8.96 -7.06
N ALA A 64 14.93 8.04 -7.85
CA ALA A 64 13.93 8.36 -8.88
C ALA A 64 12.47 8.18 -8.43
N ALA A 65 12.18 8.09 -7.13
CA ALA A 65 10.82 7.81 -6.61
C ALA A 65 9.73 8.75 -7.17
N ARG A 66 10.02 10.06 -7.33
CA ARG A 66 9.09 11.02 -7.95
C ARG A 66 8.87 10.75 -9.44
N ALA A 67 9.94 10.43 -10.17
CA ALA A 67 9.86 10.09 -11.58
C ALA A 67 9.07 8.78 -11.80
N VAL A 68 9.25 7.80 -10.92
CA VAL A 68 8.44 6.57 -10.88
C VAL A 68 6.95 6.91 -10.70
N GLY A 69 6.62 7.81 -9.76
CA GLY A 69 5.23 8.27 -9.58
C GLY A 69 4.62 8.88 -10.85
N ASN A 70 5.37 9.72 -11.55
CA ASN A 70 4.93 10.31 -12.82
C ASN A 70 4.75 9.25 -13.91
N ALA A 71 5.65 8.27 -14.00
CA ALA A 71 5.51 7.17 -14.95
C ALA A 71 4.26 6.33 -14.66
N LEU A 72 3.98 6.01 -13.39
CA LEU A 72 2.79 5.27 -12.97
C LEU A 72 1.48 6.01 -13.29
N SER A 73 1.48 7.35 -13.28
CA SER A 73 0.30 8.13 -13.70
C SER A 73 -0.04 8.03 -15.18
N LYS A 74 0.90 7.54 -16.00
CA LYS A 74 0.72 7.33 -17.46
C LYS A 74 0.35 5.89 -17.81
N ASN A 75 0.02 5.07 -16.80
CA ASN A 75 -0.38 3.69 -17.01
C ASN A 75 -1.66 3.61 -17.89
N PRO A 76 -1.59 3.05 -19.11
CA PRO A 76 -2.73 2.97 -20.01
C PRO A 76 -3.75 1.90 -19.58
N LEU A 77 -3.34 0.91 -18.78
CA LEU A 77 -4.21 -0.20 -18.37
C LEU A 77 -4.05 -0.51 -16.88
N PRO A 78 -4.71 0.29 -16.00
CA PRO A 78 -4.76 0.04 -14.57
C PRO A 78 -5.35 -1.33 -14.24
N ILE A 79 -5.07 -1.85 -13.04
CA ILE A 79 -5.41 -3.22 -12.60
C ILE A 79 -4.55 -4.29 -13.30
N VAL A 80 -4.53 -4.33 -14.64
CA VAL A 80 -3.65 -5.23 -15.40
C VAL A 80 -2.19 -4.89 -15.13
N ILE A 81 -1.85 -3.60 -15.18
CA ILE A 81 -0.61 -3.07 -14.62
C ILE A 81 -0.97 -2.49 -13.25
N PRO A 82 -0.55 -3.13 -12.14
CA PRO A 82 -1.14 -2.90 -10.82
C PRO A 82 -0.51 -1.68 -10.12
N CYS A 83 -0.60 -0.50 -10.72
CA CYS A 83 -0.01 0.73 -10.16
C CYS A 83 -0.65 1.16 -8.82
N HIS A 84 -1.83 0.63 -8.47
CA HIS A 84 -2.43 0.80 -7.15
C HIS A 84 -1.64 0.10 -6.03
N ARG A 85 -0.79 -0.89 -6.35
CA ARG A 85 0.07 -1.60 -5.39
C ARG A 85 1.33 -0.80 -5.00
N VAL A 86 1.62 0.32 -5.66
CA VAL A 86 2.77 1.17 -5.35
C VAL A 86 2.36 2.29 -4.40
N VAL A 87 2.88 2.30 -3.17
CA VAL A 87 2.46 3.22 -2.10
C VAL A 87 3.56 4.19 -1.68
N SER A 88 3.19 5.22 -0.91
CA SER A 88 4.17 6.09 -0.25
C SER A 88 4.72 5.40 1.00
N LYS A 89 5.96 5.69 1.38
CA LYS A 89 6.57 5.16 2.61
C LYS A 89 5.76 5.47 3.88
N GLY A 90 5.00 6.56 3.88
CA GLY A 90 4.18 7.01 5.01
C GLY A 90 2.67 6.90 4.79
N GLY A 91 2.20 6.23 3.73
CA GLY A 91 0.76 6.11 3.48
C GLY A 91 0.39 5.74 2.04
N ILE A 92 -0.88 5.95 1.69
CA ILE A 92 -1.46 5.45 0.43
C ILE A 92 -0.82 6.02 -0.84
N GLY A 93 -0.28 7.24 -0.81
CA GLY A 93 0.29 7.92 -1.98
C GLY A 93 -0.76 8.33 -3.02
N GLY A 94 -0.30 8.72 -4.21
CA GLY A 94 -1.17 9.16 -5.31
C GLY A 94 -1.75 8.01 -6.13
N TYR A 95 -2.81 8.31 -6.87
CA TYR A 95 -3.40 7.42 -7.88
C TYR A 95 -4.11 8.25 -8.95
N ALA A 96 -3.92 7.91 -10.22
CA ALA A 96 -4.51 8.65 -11.34
C ALA A 96 -6.05 8.69 -11.28
N PHE A 97 -6.67 7.65 -10.72
CA PHE A 97 -8.13 7.54 -10.57
C PHE A 97 -8.64 7.92 -9.17
N GLY A 98 -7.79 8.60 -8.38
CA GLY A 98 -8.13 9.06 -7.04
C GLY A 98 -7.82 8.07 -5.92
N VAL A 99 -7.52 8.62 -4.75
CA VAL A 99 -7.03 7.86 -3.58
C VAL A 99 -8.07 6.85 -3.07
N GLU A 100 -9.36 7.16 -3.17
CA GLU A 100 -10.42 6.26 -2.71
C GLU A 100 -10.52 5.00 -3.57
N ALA A 101 -10.37 5.11 -4.90
CA ALA A 101 -10.32 3.94 -5.79
C ALA A 101 -9.14 3.03 -5.44
N LYS A 102 -7.95 3.62 -5.20
CA LYS A 102 -6.77 2.87 -4.75
C LYS A 102 -7.01 2.15 -3.42
N ARG A 103 -7.65 2.81 -2.46
CA ARG A 103 -7.97 2.22 -1.15
C ARG A 103 -8.91 1.01 -1.30
N ARG A 104 -9.92 1.11 -2.18
CA ARG A 104 -10.85 0.02 -2.46
C ARG A 104 -10.14 -1.19 -3.09
N LEU A 105 -9.27 -0.95 -4.08
CA LEU A 105 -8.49 -2.02 -4.71
C LEU A 105 -7.55 -2.70 -3.72
N LEU A 106 -6.79 -1.93 -2.92
CA LEU A 106 -5.92 -2.49 -1.88
C LEU A 106 -6.71 -3.27 -0.83
N LYS A 107 -7.90 -2.78 -0.44
CA LYS A 107 -8.77 -3.48 0.50
C LYS A 107 -9.30 -4.79 -0.10
N LEU A 108 -9.70 -4.77 -1.37
CA LEU A 108 -10.14 -5.95 -2.11
C LEU A 108 -9.06 -7.03 -2.11
N GLU A 109 -7.81 -6.67 -2.44
CA GLU A 109 -6.72 -7.63 -2.48
C GLU A 109 -6.33 -8.17 -1.08
N ASN A 110 -6.43 -7.33 -0.04
CA ASN A 110 -6.14 -7.75 1.34
C ASN A 110 -7.21 -8.65 1.96
N GLN A 111 -8.43 -8.69 1.41
CA GLN A 111 -9.51 -9.56 1.90
C GLN A 111 -9.36 -11.01 1.44
N ASN A 112 -8.48 -11.28 0.48
CA ASN A 112 -8.25 -12.61 -0.07
C ASN A 112 -6.74 -12.81 -0.38
N PRO A 113 -5.87 -12.97 0.64
CA PRO A 113 -4.40 -13.01 0.47
C PRO A 113 -3.85 -14.26 -0.25
N GLY A 114 -4.68 -14.90 -1.07
CA GLY A 114 -4.40 -16.13 -1.78
C GLY A 114 -5.64 -17.01 -1.73
N GLY A 115 -6.28 -17.23 -2.88
CA GLY A 115 -7.24 -18.32 -3.05
C GLY A 115 -6.53 -19.68 -2.93
N ALA A 116 -6.13 -20.05 -1.72
CA ALA A 116 -5.72 -21.39 -1.36
C ALA A 116 -6.90 -22.07 -0.65
N ALA A 117 -7.56 -22.98 -1.40
CA ALA A 117 -8.47 -24.03 -0.94
C ALA A 117 -9.83 -23.62 -0.31
N ALA A 118 -10.88 -23.61 -1.14
CA ALA A 118 -12.21 -24.04 -0.73
C ALA A 118 -12.52 -25.43 -1.33
N THR A 119 -11.71 -26.43 -0.99
CA THR A 119 -12.10 -27.85 -0.98
C THR A 119 -11.42 -28.55 0.20
N ALA A 120 -12.19 -28.77 1.28
CA ALA A 120 -12.09 -29.94 2.16
C ALA A 120 -13.02 -29.75 3.36
N ALA A 121 -13.98 -30.66 3.47
CA ALA A 121 -14.84 -30.85 4.63
C ALA A 121 -14.07 -31.46 5.81
N ALA A 122 -14.73 -31.39 6.98
CA ALA A 122 -14.53 -32.24 8.15
C ALA A 122 -13.21 -32.04 8.91
N HIS A 123 -13.30 -31.61 10.17
CA HIS A 123 -13.23 -32.52 11.32
C HIS A 123 -13.98 -31.89 12.50
N SER A 124 -14.74 -32.76 13.14
CA SER A 124 -15.61 -32.62 14.30
C SER A 124 -14.93 -32.12 15.59
N ALA A 125 -15.71 -31.40 16.39
CA ALA A 125 -15.49 -30.86 17.74
C ALA A 125 -15.32 -31.96 18.85
N PRO A 126 -15.45 -31.73 20.19
CA PRO A 126 -15.50 -30.54 21.10
C PRO A 126 -14.65 -30.78 22.42
N PRO A 127 -15.03 -30.35 23.67
CA PRO A 127 -15.14 -29.02 24.31
C PRO A 127 -14.20 -28.82 25.56
N VAL A 128 -14.40 -27.70 26.29
CA VAL A 128 -14.05 -27.41 27.72
C VAL A 128 -12.69 -26.69 27.96
N ALA A 129 -12.51 -25.70 28.83
CA ALA A 129 -13.17 -25.38 30.11
C ALA A 129 -13.24 -23.89 30.46
N THR A 130 -14.28 -23.57 31.23
CA THR A 130 -14.41 -22.43 32.15
C THR A 130 -13.52 -22.61 33.38
N SER A 131 -12.79 -21.58 33.80
CA SER A 131 -12.55 -21.31 35.23
C SER A 131 -12.10 -19.87 35.48
N SER A 132 -12.86 -19.20 36.33
CA SER A 132 -12.59 -17.96 37.06
C SER A 132 -11.34 -18.02 37.96
N GLY A 133 -10.61 -16.91 38.09
CA GLY A 133 -9.57 -16.70 39.12
C GLY A 133 -8.94 -15.30 39.04
N GLN A 134 -8.92 -14.57 40.15
CA GLN A 134 -8.62 -13.14 40.28
C GLN A 134 -7.13 -12.81 40.50
N SER A 135 -6.78 -11.55 40.17
CA SER A 135 -5.84 -10.62 40.87
C SER A 135 -4.32 -10.82 40.80
N ALA A 136 -3.64 -9.91 40.09
CA ALA A 136 -2.45 -9.17 40.57
C ALA A 136 -2.26 -7.94 39.65
N ARG A 137 -2.55 -6.73 40.14
CA ARG A 137 -1.56 -5.65 40.40
C ARG A 137 -0.49 -5.52 39.31
N ASP A 138 -0.65 -4.53 38.43
CA ASP A 138 0.48 -3.76 37.91
C ASP A 138 0.02 -2.36 37.46
N THR A 139 0.78 -1.37 37.91
CA THR A 139 0.50 0.07 37.96
C THR A 139 0.46 0.77 36.59
N PRO A 140 -0.36 1.81 36.39
CA PRO A 140 -0.31 2.62 35.17
C PRO A 140 0.90 3.56 35.16
N PHE A 141 1.74 3.42 34.14
CA PHE A 141 2.83 4.34 33.79
C PHE A 141 2.24 5.69 33.36
N GLN A 142 2.37 6.71 34.22
CA GLN A 142 1.97 8.09 33.91
C GLN A 142 3.01 8.77 33.02
N VAL A 143 2.58 9.28 31.86
CA VAL A 143 3.36 10.22 31.04
C VAL A 143 3.30 11.60 31.68
N SER A 144 4.43 12.07 32.19
CA SER A 144 4.62 13.42 32.71
C SER A 144 4.78 14.42 31.56
N VAL A 145 3.79 15.29 31.37
CA VAL A 145 3.95 16.55 30.63
C VAL A 145 4.19 17.67 31.63
N SER A 146 5.41 18.22 31.64
CA SER A 146 5.74 19.41 32.42
C SER A 146 5.43 20.67 31.60
N PRO A 147 4.63 21.62 32.12
CA PRO A 147 4.56 22.97 31.59
C PRO A 147 5.59 23.85 32.31
N SER A 148 6.44 24.59 31.59
CA SER A 148 7.19 25.69 32.19
C SER A 148 6.84 27.01 31.52
N SER A 149 6.14 27.81 32.31
CA SER A 149 5.72 29.18 32.13
C SER A 149 6.87 30.19 31.95
N SER A 150 6.64 31.12 31.01
CA SER A 150 6.74 32.59 31.10
C SER A 150 7.37 33.26 32.36
N ARG A 151 8.05 34.39 32.08
CA ARG A 151 8.57 35.51 32.94
C ARG A 151 10.08 35.42 33.20
N ASN A 152 10.90 36.46 33.12
CA ASN A 152 10.73 37.92 33.14
C ASN A 152 11.96 38.54 32.42
N ASP A 153 11.83 39.58 31.59
CA ASP A 153 11.77 41.02 31.94
C ASP A 153 13.15 41.69 32.08
N ARG A 154 13.37 42.70 31.23
CA ARG A 154 14.25 43.88 31.38
C ARG A 154 15.74 43.70 31.71
N ALA A 155 16.57 44.02 30.71
CA ALA A 155 17.76 44.84 30.94
C ALA A 155 18.11 45.71 29.71
N ARG A 156 17.87 47.02 29.86
CA ARG A 156 18.75 48.14 29.48
C ARG A 156 19.52 48.05 28.14
N GLN A 157 19.16 48.91 27.19
CA GLN A 157 20.06 49.99 26.74
C GLN A 157 19.29 51.04 25.93
N ARG A 158 19.01 52.16 26.62
CA ARG A 158 18.82 53.49 26.03
C ARG A 158 20.21 54.17 26.00
N GLN A 159 20.41 55.03 25.00
CA GLN A 159 21.40 56.12 24.88
C GLN A 159 22.64 55.90 24.00
N ASN A 160 22.77 56.83 23.05
CA ASN A 160 23.96 57.30 22.32
C ASN A 160 24.49 56.47 21.14
N ARG A 161 23.95 56.72 19.94
CA ARG A 161 24.60 57.56 18.91
C ARG A 161 23.67 57.84 17.74
#